data_AF-A0A9E4EN10-F1
#
_entry.id   AF-A0A9E4EN10-F1
#
_cell.length_a   1.000
_cell.length_b   1.000
_cell.length_c   1.000
_cell.angle_alpha   90.00
_cell.angle_beta   90.00
_cell.angle_gamma   90.00
#
_symmetry.space_group_name_H-M   'P 1'
#
loop_
_entity.id
_entity.type
_entity.pdbx_description
1 polymer ?
#
loop_
_entity_poly.entity_id
_entity_poly.type
_entity_poly.pdbx_seq_one_letter_code
_entity_poly.pdbx_strand_id
1 'polypeptide(L)'
;MAYELTEHARDSLRKRPNIRTEWIESVLDHPERVDPDKHDPELEHRLGRIREYDGRVLRVIVKKDTFPLKIITCYFDRNMRRQL
;
A
#
# COMPACT_ATOMS: atom_id res chain seq x y z
N MET A 1 11.40 -6.95 -4.00
CA MET A 1 10.38 -7.99 -3.70
C MET A 1 9.64 -8.40 -4.98
N ALA A 2 9.13 -9.63 -5.11
CA ALA A 2 8.23 -9.99 -6.23
C ALA A 2 6.76 -9.72 -5.83
N TYR A 3 6.05 -8.91 -6.61
CA TYR A 3 4.63 -8.62 -6.42
C TYR A 3 3.91 -8.50 -7.76
N GLU A 4 2.59 -8.70 -7.73
CA GLU A 4 1.72 -8.51 -8.88
C GLU A 4 0.68 -7.43 -8.59
N LEU A 5 0.57 -6.45 -9.49
CA LEU A 5 -0.53 -5.50 -9.47
C LEU A 5 -1.77 -6.18 -10.04
N THR A 6 -2.88 -6.16 -9.30
CA THR A 6 -4.18 -6.49 -9.86
C THR A 6 -4.62 -5.40 -10.86
N GLU A 7 -5.61 -5.69 -11.70
CA GLU A 7 -6.21 -4.69 -12.59
C GLU A 7 -6.72 -3.47 -11.81
N HIS A 8 -7.37 -3.71 -10.67
CA HIS A 8 -7.82 -2.66 -9.77
C HIS A 8 -6.66 -1.78 -9.25
N ALA A 9 -5.53 -2.39 -8.87
CA ALA A 9 -4.35 -1.64 -8.44
C ALA A 9 -3.76 -0.80 -9.59
N ARG A 10 -3.68 -1.36 -10.81
CA ARG A 10 -3.19 -0.63 -11.99
C ARG A 10 -4.07 0.58 -12.30
N ASP A 11 -5.39 0.43 -12.25
CA ASP A 11 -6.32 1.54 -12.44
C ASP A 11 -6.22 2.59 -11.34
N SER A 12 -6.05 2.14 -10.09
CA SER A 12 -5.86 3.01 -8.93
C SER A 12 -4.60 3.88 -9.08
N LEU A 13 -3.51 3.29 -9.59
CA LEU A 13 -2.26 3.97 -9.91
C LEU A 13 -2.39 4.92 -11.10
N ARG A 14 -3.07 4.51 -12.18
CA ARG A 14 -3.34 5.37 -13.34
C ARG A 14 -4.09 6.64 -12.94
N LYS A 15 -5.05 6.53 -12.02
CA LYS A 15 -5.81 7.67 -11.47
C LYS A 15 -4.99 8.52 -10.49
N ARG A 16 -3.85 8.02 -10.00
CA ARG A 16 -2.98 8.64 -9.00
C ARG A 16 -1.53 8.59 -9.46
N PRO A 17 -1.17 9.31 -10.54
CA PRO A 17 0.17 9.26 -11.12
C PRO A 17 1.27 9.78 -10.18
N ASN A 18 0.88 10.38 -9.05
CA ASN A 18 1.79 10.82 -8.01
C ASN A 18 2.30 9.69 -7.10
N ILE A 19 1.71 8.48 -7.12
CA ILE A 19 2.20 7.34 -6.36
C ILE A 19 3.34 6.69 -7.15
N ARG A 20 4.56 6.71 -6.58
CA ARG A 20 5.73 6.06 -7.17
C ARG A 20 5.81 4.61 -6.76
N THR A 21 6.25 3.75 -7.67
CA THR A 21 6.47 2.33 -7.42
C THR A 21 7.47 2.10 -6.29
N GLU A 22 8.53 2.91 -6.22
CA GLU A 22 9.56 2.86 -5.16
C GLU A 22 8.95 3.02 -3.75
N TRP A 23 7.91 3.85 -3.61
CA TRP A 23 7.21 4.03 -2.34
C TRP A 23 6.35 2.82 -1.99
N ILE A 24 5.74 2.19 -2.98
CA ILE A 24 5.00 0.94 -2.77
C ILE A 24 5.96 -0.14 -2.29
N GLU A 25 7.09 -0.32 -2.98
CA GLU A 25 8.11 -1.29 -2.63
C GLU A 25 8.68 -1.04 -1.23
N SER A 26 8.99 0.21 -0.89
CA SER A 26 9.43 0.58 0.45
C SER A 26 8.42 0.22 1.53
N VAL A 27 7.12 0.48 1.32
CA VAL A 27 6.05 0.11 2.27
C VAL A 27 5.83 -1.40 2.32
N LEU A 28 6.09 -2.13 1.24
CA LEU A 28 6.00 -3.59 1.22
C LEU A 28 7.15 -4.22 2.01
N ASP A 29 8.39 -3.79 1.80
CA ASP A 29 9.58 -4.36 2.45
C ASP A 29 9.69 -3.93 3.92
N HIS A 30 9.34 -2.67 4.23
CA HIS A 30 9.45 -2.08 5.57
C HIS A 30 8.20 -1.28 5.95
N PRO A 31 7.05 -1.95 6.18
CA PRO A 31 5.87 -1.27 6.67
C PRO A 31 6.10 -0.73 8.09
N GLU A 32 5.72 0.52 8.34
CA GLU A 32 5.71 1.08 9.69
C GLU A 32 4.55 0.52 10.52
N ARG A 33 3.45 0.16 9.85
CA ARG A 33 2.29 -0.46 10.48
C ARG A 33 1.64 -1.46 9.54
N VAL A 34 1.23 -2.59 10.08
CA VAL A 34 0.45 -3.61 9.39
C VAL A 34 -0.85 -3.81 10.15
N ASP A 35 -1.97 -3.53 9.51
CA ASP A 35 -3.31 -3.78 10.06
C ASP A 35 -4.00 -4.88 9.23
N PRO A 36 -4.63 -5.89 9.84
CA PRO A 36 -5.49 -6.81 9.11
C PRO A 36 -6.72 -6.07 8.56
N ASP A 37 -7.21 -6.47 7.39
CA ASP A 37 -8.47 -5.95 6.88
C ASP A 37 -9.64 -6.46 7.75
N LYS A 38 -10.63 -5.59 7.99
CA LYS A 38 -11.77 -5.88 8.87
C LYS A 38 -12.84 -6.75 8.22
N HIS A 39 -12.87 -6.79 6.89
CA HIS A 39 -13.88 -7.47 6.10
C HIS A 39 -13.32 -8.72 5.43
N ASP A 40 -12.04 -8.70 5.02
CA ASP A 40 -11.39 -9.82 4.34
C ASP A 40 -10.14 -10.29 5.11
N PRO A 41 -10.17 -11.45 5.78
CA PRO A 41 -9.05 -11.94 6.58
C PRO A 41 -7.80 -12.32 5.74
N GLU A 42 -7.94 -12.47 4.41
CA GLU A 42 -6.83 -12.72 3.49
C GLU A 42 -6.08 -11.43 3.11
N LEU A 43 -6.68 -10.26 3.40
CA LEU A 43 -6.10 -8.96 3.10
C LEU A 43 -5.42 -8.34 4.32
N GLU A 44 -4.34 -7.63 4.05
CA GLU A 44 -3.64 -6.82 5.04
C GLU A 44 -3.31 -5.44 4.46
N HIS A 45 -3.31 -4.45 5.35
CA HIS A 45 -3.03 -3.06 5.04
C HIS A 45 -1.65 -2.76 5.56
N ARG A 46 -0.71 -2.54 4.65
CA ARG A 46 0.64 -2.06 4.97
C ARG A 46 0.67 -0.54 4.83
N LEU A 47 1.05 0.13 5.90
CA LEU A 47 1.14 1.58 5.94
C LEU A 47 2.60 1.99 6.14
N GLY A 48 3.03 3.02 5.41
CA GLY A 48 4.30 3.68 5.66
C GLY A 48 4.25 5.14 5.27
N ARG A 49 5.02 5.95 5.99
CA ARG A 49 5.10 7.39 5.81
C ARG A 49 6.14 7.73 4.74
N ILE A 50 5.69 8.42 3.70
CA ILE A 50 6.55 8.88 2.62
C ILE A 50 7.07 10.28 2.95
N ARG A 51 8.31 10.38 3.42
CA ARG A 51 8.92 11.65 3.85
C ARG A 51 9.08 12.61 2.68
N GLU A 52 9.41 12.08 1.51
CA GLU A 52 9.57 12.76 0.23
C GLU A 52 8.26 13.36 -0.30
N TYR A 53 7.13 12.96 0.28
CA TYR A 53 5.80 13.43 -0.11
C TYR A 53 5.06 14.04 1.07
N ASP A 54 5.68 15.03 1.72
CA ASP A 54 5.10 15.83 2.81
C ASP A 54 4.72 14.97 4.04
N GLY A 55 5.42 13.85 4.24
CA GLY A 55 5.12 12.90 5.32
C GLY A 55 3.72 12.27 5.21
N ARG A 56 3.17 12.16 4.00
CA ARG A 56 1.89 11.49 3.74
C ARG A 56 2.04 9.99 3.94
N VAL A 57 1.01 9.37 4.50
CA VAL A 57 0.99 7.92 4.70
C VAL A 57 0.45 7.25 3.45
N LEU A 58 1.26 6.38 2.86
CA LEU A 58 0.84 5.47 1.79
C LEU A 58 0.30 4.20 2.42
N ARG A 59 -0.94 3.85 2.07
CA ARG A 59 -1.57 2.58 2.43
C ARG A 59 -1.55 1.68 1.21
N VAL A 60 -0.97 0.49 1.36
CA VAL A 60 -0.89 -0.57 0.34
C VAL A 60 -1.67 -1.76 0.86
N ILE A 61 -2.71 -2.17 0.14
CA ILE A 61 -3.53 -3.33 0.49
C ILE A 61 -3.04 -4.51 -0.33
N VAL A 62 -2.62 -5.57 0.35
CA VAL A 62 -2.11 -6.80 -0.28
C VAL A 62 -2.86 -8.03 0.19
N LYS A 63 -2.93 -9.03 -0.67
CA LYS A 63 -3.29 -10.39 -0.27
C LYS A 63 -2.04 -11.09 0.25
N LYS A 64 -2.03 -11.43 1.54
CA LYS A 64 -0.83 -11.93 2.24
C LYS A 64 -0.51 -13.39 1.93
N ASP A 65 -1.53 -14.19 1.61
CA ASP A 65 -1.42 -15.64 1.43
C ASP A 65 -1.09 -16.04 -0.03
N THR A 66 -0.58 -15.12 -0.84
CA THR A 66 -0.16 -15.39 -2.23
C THR A 66 1.33 -15.16 -2.42
N PHE A 67 1.97 -16.04 -3.19
CA PHE A 67 3.34 -15.85 -3.68
C PHE A 67 3.36 -15.87 -5.21
N PRO A 68 3.68 -14.74 -5.87
CA PRO A 68 4.06 -13.43 -5.31
C PRO A 68 2.90 -12.68 -4.62
N LEU A 69 3.22 -11.67 -3.80
CA LEU A 69 2.21 -10.84 -3.13
C LEU A 69 1.34 -10.12 -4.17
N LYS A 70 0.02 -10.15 -3.99
CA LYS A 70 -0.91 -9.45 -4.88
C LYS A 70 -1.33 -8.12 -4.28
N ILE A 71 -0.99 -7.04 -4.95
CA ILE A 71 -1.43 -5.70 -4.57
C ILE A 71 -2.84 -5.50 -5.12
N ILE A 72 -3.78 -5.30 -4.20
CA ILE A 72 -5.18 -5.05 -4.53
C ILE A 72 -5.38 -3.58 -4.84
N THR A 73 -4.89 -2.68 -3.98
CA THR A 73 -4.96 -1.23 -4.21
C THR A 73 -3.92 -0.50 -3.38
N CYS A 74 -3.62 0.74 -3.77
CA CYS A 74 -2.75 1.64 -3.03
C CYS A 74 -3.25 3.09 -3.13
N TYR A 75 -3.16 3.83 -2.03
CA TYR A 75 -3.55 5.23 -1.97
C TYR A 75 -2.94 5.96 -0.77
N PHE A 76 -2.86 7.28 -0.85
CA PHE A 76 -2.48 8.10 0.30
C PHE A 76 -3.64 8.24 1.27
N ASP A 77 -3.42 7.81 2.50
CA ASP A 77 -4.37 7.93 3.59
C ASP A 77 -4.21 9.30 4.27
N ARG A 78 -5.20 10.17 4.06
CA ARG A 78 -5.19 11.54 4.57
C ARG A 78 -5.41 11.61 6.08
N ASN A 79 -6.07 10.62 6.66
CA ASN A 79 -6.39 10.58 8.10
C ASN A 79 -5.21 10.05 8.93
N MET A 80 -4.39 9.19 8.32
CA MET A 80 -3.26 8.56 8.99
C MET A 80 -2.03 9.45 9.15
N ARG A 81 -1.98 10.63 8.51
CA ARG A 81 -0.81 11.53 8.58
C ARG A 81 -0.39 11.91 10.00
N ARG A 82 -1.31 11.90 10.99
CA ARG A 82 -1.02 12.23 12.40
C ARG A 82 -1.06 11.00 13.34
N GLN A 83 -1.29 9.81 12.80
CA GLN A 83 -1.53 8.57 13.58
C GLN A 83 -0.43 7.52 13.40
N LEU A 84 0.47 7.73 12.43
CA LEU A 84 1.82 7.18 12.36
C LEU A 84 2.81 8.28 12.80
#